data_AF-A0A5R2MXX3-F1
#
_entry.id   AF-A0A5R2MXX3-F1
#
_cell.length_a   1.000
_cell.length_b   1.000
_cell.length_c   1.000
_cell.angle_alpha   90.00
_cell.angle_beta   90.00
_cell.angle_gamma   90.00
#
_symmetry.space_group_name_H-M   'P 1'
#
loop_
_entity.id
_entity.type
_entity.pdbx_description
1 polymer ?
#
loop_
_entity_poly.entity_id
_entity_poly.type
_entity_poly.pdbx_seq_one_letter_code
_entity_poly.pdbx_strand_id
1 'polypeptide(L)'
;VNAVDAWLGSLPGHAYANVRQPPISTLNLAHMIPLSAVWAGPERDEHLGSPPLLYGKTEGATPFRLSLHVGDVGHTLVVGPTGAGKSVLLALMALQFRRYARSQVFAFDFGGSIRAAALA
;
A
#
# COMPACT_ATOMS: atom_id res chain seq x y z
N VAL A 1 31.99 19.10 18.23
CA VAL A 1 30.90 20.08 17.96
C VAL A 1 29.87 19.37 17.08
N ASN A 2 28.57 19.51 17.36
CA ASN A 2 27.44 18.84 16.66
C ASN A 2 27.08 17.39 17.09
N ALA A 3 27.54 16.92 18.26
CA ALA A 3 27.26 15.55 18.74
C ALA A 3 25.84 15.37 19.30
N VAL A 4 25.29 16.41 19.93
CA VAL A 4 23.95 16.39 20.53
C VAL A 4 22.88 16.41 19.46
N ASP A 5 23.02 17.27 18.44
CA ASP A 5 22.09 17.36 17.32
C ASP A 5 22.14 16.11 16.43
N ALA A 6 23.33 15.50 16.29
CA ALA A 6 23.48 14.21 15.61
C ALA A 6 22.80 13.05 16.35
N TRP A 7 22.84 13.04 17.70
CA TRP A 7 22.09 12.06 18.50
C TRP A 7 20.58 12.29 18.39
N LEU A 8 20.12 13.53 18.49
CA LEU A 8 18.70 13.88 18.36
C LEU A 8 18.14 13.55 16.96
N GLY A 9 18.92 13.77 15.90
CA GLY A 9 18.53 13.40 14.52
C GLY A 9 18.49 11.89 14.24
N SER A 10 19.00 11.04 15.14
CA SER A 10 18.86 9.58 15.04
C SER A 10 17.52 9.06 15.59
N LEU A 11 16.77 9.90 16.30
CA LEU A 11 15.46 9.56 16.84
C LEU A 11 14.38 9.71 15.75
N PRO A 12 13.54 8.69 15.52
CA PRO A 12 12.40 8.79 14.61
C PRO A 12 11.53 10.01 14.95
N GLY A 13 11.27 10.89 13.97
CA GLY A 13 10.42 12.08 14.12
C GLY A 13 11.17 13.42 14.31
N HIS A 14 12.50 13.43 14.43
CA HIS A 14 13.31 14.65 14.59
C HIS A 14 14.12 15.02 13.32
N ALA A 15 13.44 15.24 12.19
CA ALA A 15 14.10 15.52 10.90
C ALA A 15 14.84 16.87 10.82
N TYR A 16 14.53 17.80 11.73
CA TYR A 16 14.99 19.20 11.68
C TYR A 16 16.36 19.42 12.36
N ALA A 17 16.80 18.49 13.21
CA ALA A 17 18.04 18.61 13.98
C ALA A 17 19.31 18.35 13.15
N ASN A 18 19.19 18.24 11.82
CA ASN A 18 20.26 17.74 10.97
C ASN A 18 20.78 18.79 9.99
N VAL A 19 21.36 19.89 10.52
CA VAL A 19 22.14 20.83 9.69
C VAL A 19 23.61 20.42 9.78
N ARG A 20 24.04 19.49 8.91
CA ARG A 20 25.44 19.05 8.83
C ARG A 20 26.25 19.95 7.91
N GLN A 21 27.45 20.35 8.35
CA GLN A 21 28.42 21.18 7.62
C GLN A 21 29.66 20.43 7.06
N PRO A 22 30.17 19.31 7.63
CA PRO A 22 31.31 18.61 7.04
C PRO A 22 30.91 17.75 5.82
N PRO A 23 31.69 17.76 4.72
CA PRO A 23 31.45 16.88 3.58
C PRO A 23 31.65 15.41 3.97
N ILE A 24 30.75 14.55 3.51
CA ILE A 24 30.82 13.09 3.66
C ILE A 24 31.06 12.43 2.30
N SER A 25 31.80 11.32 2.26
CA SER A 25 31.92 10.55 1.02
C SER A 25 30.57 9.97 0.61
N THR A 26 30.29 9.95 -0.70
CA THR A 26 29.07 9.32 -1.26
C THR A 26 28.92 7.87 -0.79
N LEU A 27 30.03 7.17 -0.57
CA LEU A 27 30.06 5.79 -0.10
C LEU A 27 29.58 5.67 1.36
N ASN A 28 30.02 6.56 2.25
CA ASN A 28 29.53 6.58 3.62
C ASN A 28 28.08 7.07 3.70
N LEU A 29 27.68 7.99 2.82
CA LEU A 29 26.30 8.42 2.68
C LEU A 29 25.39 7.27 2.25
N ALA A 30 25.79 6.47 1.26
CA ALA A 30 25.01 5.33 0.78
C ALA A 30 24.73 4.29 1.87
N HIS A 31 25.69 4.07 2.78
CA HIS A 31 25.52 3.13 3.91
C HIS A 31 24.68 3.69 5.07
N MET A 32 24.53 5.01 5.17
CA MET A 32 23.83 5.65 6.28
C MET A 32 22.50 6.29 5.89
N ILE A 33 22.21 6.40 4.59
CA ILE A 33 20.96 7.01 4.15
C ILE A 33 19.82 6.03 4.48
N PRO A 34 18.84 6.43 5.30
CA PRO A 34 17.69 5.59 5.55
C PRO A 34 16.86 5.52 4.27
N LEU A 35 17.04 4.45 3.49
CA LEU A 35 16.20 4.15 2.34
C LEU A 35 14.93 3.48 2.86
N SER A 36 13.98 4.27 3.36
CA SER A 36 12.61 3.81 3.53
C SER A 36 11.91 3.91 2.18
N ALA A 37 11.70 2.78 1.52
CA ALA A 37 10.78 2.71 0.37
C ALA A 37 9.39 2.31 0.87
N VAL A 38 8.34 2.86 0.27
CA VAL A 38 6.98 2.37 0.50
C VAL A 38 6.93 0.92 0.01
N TRP A 39 6.45 0.01 0.86
CA TRP A 39 6.28 -1.39 0.48
C TRP A 39 5.32 -1.49 -0.70
N ALA A 40 5.78 -2.08 -1.80
CA ALA A 40 5.05 -2.15 -3.06
C ALA A 40 3.99 -3.26 -3.12
N GLY A 41 3.81 -4.02 -2.04
CA GLY A 41 2.95 -5.22 -2.01
C GLY A 41 3.59 -6.44 -2.70
N PRO A 42 2.95 -7.61 -2.62
CA PRO A 42 3.44 -8.83 -3.27
C PRO A 42 3.31 -8.75 -4.80
N GLU A 43 4.22 -9.41 -5.52
CA GLU A 43 4.21 -9.40 -6.99
C GLU A 43 2.99 -10.11 -7.59
N ARG A 44 2.46 -11.11 -6.87
CA ARG A 44 1.32 -11.95 -7.27
C ARG A 44 0.49 -12.34 -6.05
N ASP A 45 -0.73 -12.80 -6.30
CA ASP A 45 -1.54 -13.49 -5.32
C ASP A 45 -1.12 -14.97 -5.32
N GLU A 46 -0.36 -15.40 -4.31
CA GLU A 46 0.20 -16.75 -4.24
C GLU A 46 -0.88 -17.82 -4.08
N HIS A 47 -1.95 -17.52 -3.33
CA HIS A 47 -3.07 -18.44 -3.14
C HIS A 47 -3.77 -18.76 -4.46
N LEU A 48 -4.05 -17.72 -5.25
CA LEU A 48 -4.73 -17.86 -6.53
C LEU A 48 -3.76 -18.18 -7.67
N GLY A 49 -2.46 -18.19 -7.43
CA GLY A 49 -1.42 -18.33 -8.46
C GLY A 49 -1.54 -17.28 -9.58
N SER A 50 -2.08 -16.10 -9.29
CA SER A 50 -2.57 -15.13 -10.29
C SER A 50 -2.02 -13.71 -10.04
N PRO A 51 -2.11 -12.77 -11.01
CA PRO A 51 -1.68 -11.39 -10.80
C PRO A 51 -2.44 -10.69 -9.65
N PRO A 52 -1.84 -9.69 -8.96
CA PRO A 52 -2.43 -9.03 -7.80
C PRO A 52 -3.71 -8.29 -8.18
N LEU A 53 -4.73 -8.28 -7.32
CA LEU A 53 -6.09 -7.79 -7.59
C LEU A 53 -6.12 -6.43 -8.29
N LEU A 54 -5.35 -5.47 -7.81
CA LEU A 54 -5.29 -4.13 -8.40
C LEU A 54 -3.94 -3.47 -8.18
N TYR A 55 -3.63 -2.53 -9.08
CA TYR A 55 -2.48 -1.65 -8.97
C TYR A 55 -2.93 -0.28 -8.50
N GLY A 56 -2.33 0.19 -7.40
CA GLY A 56 -2.49 1.53 -6.88
C GLY A 56 -1.22 2.35 -7.05
N LYS A 57 -1.34 3.67 -6.91
CA LYS A 57 -0.18 4.56 -6.81
C LYS A 57 -0.04 4.98 -5.35
N THR A 58 1.13 4.73 -4.75
CA THR A 58 1.42 5.27 -3.41
C THR A 58 1.80 6.73 -3.49
N GLU A 59 1.83 7.38 -2.33
CA GLU A 59 2.59 8.60 -2.18
C GLU A 59 4.06 8.35 -2.58
N GLY A 60 4.66 9.28 -3.34
CA GLY A 60 5.99 9.08 -3.93
C GLY A 60 6.01 8.30 -5.25
N ALA A 61 4.85 7.96 -5.83
CA ALA A 61 4.70 7.32 -7.15
C ALA A 61 5.22 5.88 -7.27
N THR A 62 5.51 5.20 -6.17
CA THR A 62 5.76 3.75 -6.17
C THR A 62 4.47 3.01 -6.57
N PRO A 63 4.50 2.10 -7.55
CA PRO A 63 3.37 1.21 -7.82
C PRO A 63 3.11 0.28 -6.63
N PHE A 64 1.87 0.26 -6.14
CA PHE A 64 1.41 -0.66 -5.11
C PHE A 64 0.57 -1.79 -5.72
N ARG A 65 0.84 -3.01 -5.31
CA ARG A 65 0.14 -4.22 -5.72
C ARG A 65 -0.73 -4.71 -4.58
N LEU A 66 -2.04 -4.59 -4.72
CA LEU A 66 -2.97 -5.11 -3.73
C LEU A 66 -3.27 -6.58 -4.04
N SER A 67 -2.89 -7.48 -3.15
CA SER A 67 -3.42 -8.85 -3.05
C SER A 67 -4.21 -8.95 -1.75
N LEU A 68 -5.31 -9.72 -1.78
CA LEU A 68 -6.18 -9.89 -0.60
C LEU A 68 -5.72 -11.04 0.29
N HIS A 69 -4.98 -12.00 -0.26
CA HIS A 69 -4.62 -13.21 0.44
C HIS A 69 -3.31 -13.05 1.20
N VAL A 70 -3.31 -13.52 2.45
CA VAL A 70 -2.10 -13.79 3.22
C VAL A 70 -2.10 -15.29 3.50
N GLY A 71 -1.16 -16.02 2.89
CA GLY A 71 -1.28 -17.47 2.78
C GLY A 71 -2.54 -17.81 1.97
N ASP A 72 -3.45 -18.56 2.56
CA ASP A 72 -4.74 -18.95 1.97
C ASP A 72 -5.94 -18.11 2.45
N VAL A 73 -5.72 -17.14 3.33
CA VAL A 73 -6.81 -16.36 3.96
C VAL A 73 -6.99 -15.00 3.26
N GLY A 74 -8.19 -14.72 2.77
CA GLY A 74 -8.55 -13.49 2.04
C GLY A 74 -9.42 -12.47 2.80
N HIS A 75 -9.55 -12.58 4.13
CA HIS A 75 -10.40 -11.68 4.92
C HIS A 75 -9.87 -10.24 4.90
N THR A 76 -10.73 -9.31 4.50
CA THR A 76 -10.37 -7.90 4.34
C THR A 76 -11.44 -7.00 4.97
N LEU A 77 -11.01 -5.96 5.70
CA LEU A 77 -11.87 -4.92 6.25
C LEU A 77 -11.51 -3.57 5.62
N VAL A 78 -12.51 -2.85 5.10
CA VAL A 78 -12.34 -1.50 4.53
C VAL A 78 -13.10 -0.50 5.41
N VAL A 79 -12.38 0.47 5.97
CA VAL A 79 -12.95 1.51 6.85
C VAL A 79 -12.60 2.89 6.31
N GLY A 80 -13.51 3.85 6.50
CA GLY A 80 -13.33 5.23 6.08
C GLY A 80 -14.62 6.05 6.25
N PRO A 81 -14.56 7.38 6.22
CA PRO A 81 -15.73 8.22 6.36
C PRO A 81 -16.68 8.10 5.16
N THR A 82 -17.91 8.61 5.30
CA THR A 82 -18.86 8.73 4.20
C THR A 82 -18.26 9.59 3.08
N GLY A 83 -18.45 9.20 1.83
CA GLY A 83 -17.90 9.91 0.67
C GLY A 83 -16.43 9.59 0.32
N ALA A 84 -15.70 8.84 1.15
CA ALA A 84 -14.30 8.48 0.88
C ALA A 84 -14.09 7.42 -0.23
N GLY A 85 -15.15 7.03 -0.95
CA GLY A 85 -15.05 6.07 -2.05
C GLY A 85 -15.05 4.58 -1.66
N LYS A 86 -15.40 4.22 -0.42
CA LYS A 86 -15.48 2.80 0.02
C LYS A 86 -16.32 1.92 -0.93
N SER A 87 -17.52 2.38 -1.31
CA SER A 87 -18.40 1.62 -2.21
C SER A 87 -17.79 1.46 -3.61
N VAL A 88 -17.09 2.49 -4.09
CA VAL A 88 -16.37 2.44 -5.38
C VAL A 88 -15.24 1.42 -5.32
N LEU A 89 -14.45 1.43 -4.23
CA LEU A 89 -13.38 0.46 -4.00
C LEU A 89 -13.92 -0.98 -3.97
N LEU A 90 -14.98 -1.24 -3.21
CA LEU A 90 -15.57 -2.58 -3.13
C LEU A 90 -16.12 -3.06 -4.47
N ALA A 91 -16.80 -2.18 -5.22
CA ALA A 91 -17.29 -2.51 -6.57
C ALA A 91 -16.14 -2.79 -7.55
N LEU A 92 -15.07 -1.99 -7.50
CA LEU A 92 -13.86 -2.20 -8.29
C LEU A 92 -13.20 -3.54 -7.94
N MET A 93 -13.06 -3.85 -6.65
CA MET A 93 -12.50 -5.11 -6.18
C MET A 93 -13.31 -6.30 -6.69
N ALA A 94 -14.65 -6.23 -6.59
CA ALA A 94 -15.55 -7.26 -7.12
C ALA A 94 -15.37 -7.47 -8.63
N LEU A 95 -15.33 -6.39 -9.41
CA LEU A 95 -15.12 -6.46 -10.86
C LEU A 95 -13.74 -7.05 -11.23
N GLN A 96 -12.68 -6.61 -10.54
CA GLN A 96 -11.34 -7.16 -10.77
C GLN A 96 -11.24 -8.63 -10.37
N PHE A 97 -11.93 -9.05 -9.31
CA PHE A 97 -11.91 -10.44 -8.85
C PHE A 97 -12.49 -11.41 -9.89
N ARG A 98 -13.44 -10.94 -10.73
CA ARG A 98 -14.08 -11.76 -11.77
C ARG A 98 -13.13 -12.28 -12.86
N ARG A 99 -11.91 -11.74 -12.95
CA ARG A 99 -10.89 -12.23 -13.90
C ARG A 99 -10.22 -13.52 -13.45
N TYR A 100 -10.35 -13.89 -12.18
CA TYR A 100 -9.78 -15.14 -11.68
C TYR A 100 -10.65 -16.33 -12.09
N ALA A 101 -10.01 -17.44 -12.45
CA ALA A 101 -10.73 -18.62 -12.91
C ALA A 101 -11.70 -19.12 -11.84
N ARG A 102 -12.96 -19.35 -12.24
CA ARG A 102 -14.05 -19.83 -11.36
C ARG A 102 -14.37 -18.90 -10.18
N SER A 103 -14.03 -17.61 -10.28
CA SER A 103 -14.38 -16.61 -9.28
C SER A 103 -15.89 -16.53 -9.05
N GLN A 104 -16.31 -16.41 -7.80
CA GLN A 104 -17.69 -16.11 -7.42
C GLN A 104 -17.69 -14.90 -6.51
N VAL A 105 -18.63 -13.98 -6.72
CA VAL A 105 -18.79 -12.79 -5.88
C VAL A 105 -20.22 -12.78 -5.35
N PHE A 106 -20.35 -12.84 -4.03
CA PHE A 106 -21.60 -12.70 -3.32
C PHE A 106 -21.56 -11.40 -2.54
N ALA A 107 -22.48 -10.48 -2.85
CA ALA A 107 -22.50 -9.15 -2.25
C ALA A 107 -23.77 -8.94 -1.44
N PHE A 108 -23.60 -8.54 -0.18
CA PHE A 108 -24.67 -8.04 0.67
C PHE A 108 -24.55 -6.52 0.72
N ASP A 109 -25.46 -5.82 0.06
CA ASP A 109 -25.34 -4.38 -0.16
C ASP A 109 -26.52 -3.63 0.46
N PHE A 110 -26.21 -2.82 1.46
CA PHE A 110 -27.18 -1.96 2.12
C PHE A 110 -27.55 -0.73 1.28
N GLY A 111 -26.60 -0.18 0.52
CA GLY A 111 -26.77 1.09 -0.20
C GLY A 111 -27.05 0.93 -1.70
N GLY A 112 -27.08 -0.30 -2.22
CA GLY A 112 -27.33 -0.62 -3.63
C GLY A 112 -26.22 -0.18 -4.60
N SER A 113 -25.08 0.29 -4.10
CA SER A 113 -23.97 0.80 -4.90
C SER A 113 -23.26 -0.27 -5.73
N ILE A 114 -23.30 -1.54 -5.32
CA ILE A 114 -22.64 -2.65 -6.03
C ILE A 114 -23.45 -3.16 -7.22
N ARG A 115 -24.70 -2.72 -7.36
CA ARG A 115 -25.60 -3.16 -8.44
C ARG A 115 -24.97 -3.01 -9.83
N ALA A 116 -24.21 -1.92 -10.06
CA ALA A 116 -23.51 -1.70 -11.32
C ALA A 116 -22.48 -2.81 -11.62
N ALA A 117 -21.81 -3.35 -10.61
CA ALA A 117 -20.85 -4.44 -10.77
C ALA A 117 -21.52 -5.82 -10.93
N ALA A 118 -22.75 -5.98 -10.42
CA ALA A 118 -23.52 -7.21 -10.52
C ALA A 118 -24.19 -7.40 -11.90
N LEU A 119 -24.49 -6.30 -12.60
CA LEU A 119 -25.10 -6.31 -13.94
C LEU A 119 -24.07 -6.37 -15.09
N ALA A 120 -22.77 -6.21 -14.77
CA ALA A 120 -21.68 -6.19 -15.73
C ALA A 120 -21.25 -7.58 -16.22
#